data_AF-A0A8H6V3C5-F1
#
_entry.id   AF-A0A8H6V3C5-F1
#
_cell.length_a   1.000
_cell.length_b   1.000
_cell.length_c   1.000
_cell.angle_alpha   90.00
_cell.angle_beta   90.00
_cell.angle_gamma   90.00
#
_symmetry.space_group_name_H-M   'P 1'
#
loop_
_entity.id
_entity.type
_entity.pdbx_description
1 polymer ?
#
loop_
_entity_poly.entity_id
_entity_poly.type
_entity_poly.pdbx_seq_one_letter_code
_entity_poly.pdbx_strand_id
1 'polypeptide(L)'
;MSAVHYLLDGVSVTIATLLIYTGIRCFQNPLSLAKTFGLPTATADEVVFFQSSTGRNIGAGLFIYVMTYLQERRLLGIFFLCWSTAGMSDTKLLLEHPRGQKIGMHIRNTCVLLVLGPLLIKFAS
;
A
#
# COMPACT_ATOMS: atom_id res chain seq x y z
N MET A 1 22.63 15.08 2.02
CA MET A 1 21.42 14.40 2.51
C MET A 1 21.67 13.90 3.92
N SER A 2 20.71 14.10 4.83
CA SER A 2 20.82 13.61 6.20
C SER A 2 20.57 12.09 6.26
N ALA A 3 21.04 11.42 7.33
CA ALA A 3 20.72 10.00 7.56
C ALA A 3 19.19 9.74 7.62
N VAL A 4 18.43 10.73 8.11
CA VAL A 4 16.97 10.68 8.15
C VAL A 4 16.38 10.65 6.74
N HIS A 5 16.91 11.43 5.80
CA HIS A 5 16.44 11.42 4.41
C HIS A 5 16.62 10.05 3.75
N TYR A 6 17.79 9.43 3.90
CA TYR A 6 18.03 8.07 3.36
C TYR A 6 17.09 7.03 3.96
N LEU A 7 16.79 7.12 5.27
CA LEU A 7 15.86 6.22 5.93
C LEU A 7 14.44 6.38 5.40
N LEU A 8 13.95 7.62 5.26
CA LEU A 8 12.59 7.88 4.75
C LEU A 8 12.45 7.44 3.28
N ASP A 9 13.47 7.70 2.46
CA ASP A 9 13.49 7.28 1.06
C ASP A 9 13.54 5.74 0.95
N GLY A 10 14.35 5.09 1.79
CA GLY A 10 14.46 3.63 1.83
C GLY A 10 13.16 2.93 2.23
N VAL A 11 12.45 3.47 3.23
CA VAL A 11 11.12 2.97 3.61
C VAL A 11 10.12 3.20 2.47
N SER A 12 10.14 4.36 1.82
CA SER A 12 9.25 4.69 0.71
C SER A 12 9.46 3.75 -0.50
N VAL A 13 10.71 3.49 -0.85
CA VAL A 13 11.10 2.51 -1.88
C VAL A 13 10.62 1.12 -1.53
N THR A 14 10.75 0.70 -0.27
CA THR A 14 10.27 -0.61 0.18
C THR A 14 8.75 -0.73 0.00
N ILE A 15 7.99 0.31 0.37
CA ILE A 15 6.53 0.34 0.15
C ILE A 15 6.20 0.27 -1.35
N ALA A 16 6.90 1.04 -2.19
CA ALA A 16 6.72 1.02 -3.64
C ALA A 16 6.95 -0.38 -4.24
N THR A 17 8.04 -1.05 -3.83
CA THR A 17 8.35 -2.41 -4.26
C THR A 17 7.24 -3.38 -3.88
N LEU A 18 6.76 -3.33 -2.63
CA LEU A 18 5.68 -4.21 -2.15
C LEU A 18 4.36 -3.96 -2.89
N LEU A 19 4.03 -2.70 -3.20
CA LEU A 19 2.85 -2.37 -3.98
C LEU A 19 2.95 -2.92 -5.41
N ILE A 20 4.08 -2.69 -6.09
CA ILE A 20 4.28 -3.25 -7.44
C ILE A 20 4.23 -4.77 -7.42
N TYR A 21 4.93 -5.41 -6.46
CA TYR A 21 4.93 -6.86 -6.31
C TYR A 21 3.51 -7.42 -6.10
N THR A 22 2.74 -6.83 -5.20
CA THR A 22 1.35 -7.29 -4.95
C THR A 22 0.45 -7.03 -6.15
N GLY A 23 0.64 -5.93 -6.88
CA GLY A 23 -0.09 -5.65 -8.11
C GLY A 23 0.20 -6.68 -9.22
N ILE A 24 1.47 -6.98 -9.48
CA ILE A 24 1.87 -8.02 -10.45
C ILE A 24 1.31 -9.38 -10.03
N ARG A 25 1.40 -9.72 -8.74
CA ARG A 25 0.83 -10.96 -8.21
C ARG A 25 -0.69 -11.04 -8.36
N CYS A 26 -1.39 -9.92 -8.19
CA CYS A 26 -2.83 -9.83 -8.42
C CYS A 26 -3.18 -10.10 -9.88
N PHE A 27 -2.39 -9.54 -10.80
CA PHE A 27 -2.57 -9.71 -12.23
C PHE A 27 -2.43 -11.19 -12.65
N GLN A 28 -1.42 -11.87 -12.10
CA GLN A 28 -1.13 -13.27 -12.42
C GLN A 28 -2.13 -14.23 -11.77
N ASN A 29 -2.50 -14.00 -10.52
CA ASN A 29 -3.40 -14.89 -9.77
C ASN A 29 -4.18 -14.12 -8.68
N PRO A 30 -5.33 -13.51 -9.04
CA PRO A 30 -6.11 -12.69 -8.11
C PRO A 30 -6.65 -13.51 -6.94
N LEU A 31 -7.02 -14.77 -7.17
CA LEU A 31 -7.51 -15.68 -6.14
C LEU A 31 -6.46 -15.96 -5.06
N SER A 32 -5.22 -16.24 -5.48
CA SER A 32 -4.10 -16.45 -4.55
C SER A 32 -3.79 -15.18 -3.75
N LEU A 33 -3.88 -14.01 -4.38
CA LEU A 33 -3.68 -12.76 -3.67
C LEU A 33 -4.82 -12.50 -2.67
N ALA A 34 -6.08 -12.71 -3.02
CA ALA A 34 -7.22 -12.53 -2.12
C ALA A 34 -7.08 -13.37 -0.84
N LYS A 35 -6.66 -14.64 -0.98
CA LYS A 35 -6.36 -15.51 0.16
C LYS A 35 -5.21 -14.96 1.01
N THR A 36 -4.16 -14.44 0.36
CA THR A 36 -3.02 -13.83 1.06
C THR A 36 -3.39 -12.48 1.70
N PHE A 37 -4.33 -11.74 1.13
CA PHE A 37 -4.83 -10.46 1.60
C PHE A 37 -5.61 -10.62 2.92
N GLY A 38 -6.29 -11.75 3.11
CA GLY A 38 -7.08 -12.05 4.31
C GLY A 38 -8.45 -12.64 4.04
N LEU A 39 -8.74 -13.03 2.79
CA LEU A 39 -10.01 -13.66 2.37
C LEU A 39 -9.78 -15.14 2.05
N PRO A 40 -9.58 -16.02 3.04
CA PRO A 40 -9.19 -17.42 2.82
C PRO A 40 -10.24 -18.22 2.04
N THR A 41 -11.51 -17.82 2.14
CA THR A 41 -12.64 -18.48 1.48
C THR A 41 -13.05 -17.86 0.16
N ALA A 42 -12.31 -16.88 -0.34
CA ALA A 42 -12.61 -16.28 -1.64
C ALA A 42 -12.62 -17.35 -2.75
N THR A 43 -13.57 -17.19 -3.66
CA THR A 43 -13.78 -18.00 -4.86
C THR A 43 -13.35 -17.24 -6.11
N ALA A 44 -13.27 -17.92 -7.26
CA ALA A 44 -12.87 -17.28 -8.52
C ALA A 44 -13.86 -16.18 -8.96
N ASP A 45 -15.15 -16.37 -8.71
CA ASP A 45 -16.21 -15.44 -9.10
C ASP A 45 -16.21 -14.18 -8.23
N GLU A 46 -15.80 -14.30 -6.95
CA GLU A 46 -15.74 -13.16 -6.02
C GLU A 46 -14.53 -12.25 -6.27
N VAL A 47 -13.47 -12.76 -6.92
CA VAL A 47 -12.21 -12.01 -7.11
C VAL A 47 -12.12 -11.28 -8.45
N VAL A 48 -13.22 -11.20 -9.21
CA VAL A 48 -13.27 -10.49 -10.49
C VAL A 48 -12.89 -9.01 -10.30
N PHE A 49 -13.42 -8.36 -9.27
CA PHE A 49 -13.06 -6.98 -8.94
C PHE A 49 -11.69 -6.84 -8.27
N PHE A 50 -11.10 -7.93 -7.78
CA PHE A 50 -9.78 -7.91 -7.14
C PHE A 50 -8.70 -7.46 -8.13
N GLN A 51 -8.89 -7.70 -9.44
CA GLN A 51 -7.99 -7.21 -10.48
C GLN A 51 -7.87 -5.69 -10.53
N SER A 52 -8.86 -4.92 -10.05
CA SER A 52 -8.74 -3.46 -9.92
C SER A 52 -7.60 -3.07 -8.95
N SER A 53 -7.27 -3.95 -7.99
CA SER A 53 -6.12 -3.79 -7.10
C SER A 53 -4.78 -3.84 -7.86
N THR A 54 -4.72 -4.46 -9.03
CA THR A 54 -3.51 -4.50 -9.88
C THR A 54 -3.09 -3.09 -10.27
N GLY A 55 -3.96 -2.39 -11.00
CA GLY A 55 -3.66 -1.04 -11.51
C GLY A 55 -3.46 -0.06 -10.35
N ARG A 56 -4.30 -0.16 -9.31
CA ARG A 56 -4.19 0.61 -8.07
C ARG A 56 -2.78 0.49 -7.46
N ASN A 57 -2.30 -0.73 -7.23
CA ASN A 57 -1.03 -0.92 -6.53
C ASN A 57 0.18 -0.63 -7.42
N ILE A 58 0.17 -1.04 -8.69
CA ILE A 58 1.27 -0.74 -9.62
C ILE A 58 1.39 0.78 -9.81
N GLY A 59 0.26 1.47 -10.07
CA GLY A 59 0.23 2.92 -10.25
C GLY A 59 0.74 3.67 -9.02
N ALA A 60 0.29 3.29 -7.82
CA ALA A 60 0.78 3.87 -6.57
C ALA A 60 2.27 3.62 -6.34
N GLY A 61 2.75 2.40 -6.58
CA GLY A 61 4.17 2.08 -6.43
C GLY A 61 5.05 2.86 -7.39
N LEU A 62 4.64 2.98 -8.66
CA LEU A 62 5.36 3.80 -9.65
C LEU A 62 5.37 5.28 -9.26
N PHE A 63 4.23 5.81 -8.79
CA PHE A 63 4.16 7.19 -8.30
C PHE A 63 5.15 7.43 -7.16
N ILE A 64 5.21 6.52 -6.18
CA ILE A 64 6.16 6.60 -5.06
C ILE A 64 7.60 6.60 -5.56
N TYR A 65 7.96 5.72 -6.51
CA TYR A 65 9.30 5.72 -7.09
C TYR A 65 9.64 7.04 -7.77
N VAL A 66 8.74 7.58 -8.60
CA VAL A 66 8.97 8.84 -9.30
C VAL A 66 9.15 9.99 -8.31
N MET A 67 8.27 10.12 -7.32
CA MET A 67 8.39 11.18 -6.30
C MET A 67 9.66 11.02 -5.45
N THR A 68 10.06 9.78 -5.12
CA THR A 68 11.30 9.54 -4.38
C THR A 68 12.53 9.91 -5.22
N TYR A 69 12.54 9.54 -6.50
CA TYR A 69 13.61 9.88 -7.44
C TYR A 69 13.74 11.40 -7.65
N LEU A 70 12.60 12.09 -7.81
CA LEU A 70 12.55 13.56 -7.94
C LEU A 70 12.78 14.30 -6.61
N GLN A 71 12.89 13.57 -5.50
CA GLN A 71 13.04 14.12 -4.15
C GLN A 71 11.86 15.00 -3.69
N GLU A 72 10.68 14.81 -4.29
CA GLU A 72 9.44 15.52 -3.99
C GLU A 72 8.77 14.99 -2.71
N ARG A 73 9.50 15.04 -1.59
CA ARG A 73 9.13 14.41 -0.31
C ARG A 73 7.82 14.95 0.26
N ARG A 74 7.57 16.24 0.11
CA ARG A 74 6.31 16.85 0.58
C ARG A 74 5.11 16.27 -0.15
N LEU A 75 5.17 16.19 -1.48
CA LEU A 75 4.11 15.60 -2.30
C LEU A 75 3.94 14.12 -2.00
N LEU A 76 5.05 13.38 -1.86
CA LEU A 76 5.01 11.98 -1.47
C LEU A 76 4.36 11.77 -0.09
N GLY A 77 4.67 12.62 0.88
CA GLY A 77 4.07 12.55 2.21
C GLY A 77 2.57 12.82 2.21
N ILE A 78 2.11 13.80 1.43
CA ILE A 78 0.67 14.05 1.20
C ILE A 78 0.02 12.83 0.56
N PHE A 79 0.67 12.26 -0.46
CA PHE A 79 0.18 11.05 -1.12
C PHE A 79 0.03 9.88 -0.13
N PHE A 80 1.00 9.62 0.76
CA PHE A 80 0.86 8.56 1.76
C PHE A 80 -0.29 8.80 2.74
N LEU A 81 -0.54 10.04 3.15
CA LEU A 81 -1.70 10.38 3.96
C LEU A 81 -3.01 10.07 3.22
N CYS A 82 -3.13 10.47 1.96
CA CYS A 82 -4.30 10.15 1.14
C CYS A 82 -4.43 8.64 0.91
N TRP A 83 -3.33 7.95 0.62
CA TRP A 83 -3.29 6.51 0.36
C TRP A 83 -3.63 5.66 1.60
N SER A 84 -3.50 6.22 2.80
CA SER A 84 -3.93 5.53 4.03
C SER A 84 -5.42 5.14 3.99
N THR A 85 -6.26 5.90 3.28
CA THR A 85 -7.68 5.56 3.06
C THR A 85 -7.88 4.22 2.35
N ALA A 86 -6.92 3.85 1.51
CA ALA A 86 -6.89 2.58 0.81
C ALA A 86 -6.68 1.44 1.83
N GLY A 87 -5.73 1.61 2.77
CA GLY A 87 -5.53 0.67 3.89
C GLY A 87 -6.70 0.62 4.88
N MET A 88 -7.38 1.74 5.11
CA MET A 88 -8.63 1.77 5.90
C MET A 88 -9.75 0.97 5.23
N SER A 89 -9.88 1.09 3.91
CA SER A 89 -10.87 0.36 3.11
C SER A 89 -10.56 -1.15 3.14
N ASP A 90 -9.29 -1.51 2.98
CA ASP A 90 -8.82 -2.89 3.06
C ASP A 90 -9.09 -3.50 4.45
N THR A 91 -8.88 -2.72 5.52
CA THR A 91 -9.19 -3.11 6.90
C THR A 91 -10.70 -3.29 7.12
N LYS A 92 -11.52 -2.35 6.66
CA LYS A 92 -12.98 -2.41 6.77
C LYS A 92 -13.54 -3.64 6.06
N LEU A 93 -13.06 -3.92 4.84
CA LEU A 93 -13.47 -5.09 4.08
C LEU A 93 -13.27 -6.39 4.86
N LEU A 94 -12.15 -6.51 5.59
CA LEU A 94 -11.85 -7.69 6.40
C LEU A 94 -12.63 -7.74 7.71
N LEU A 95 -12.97 -6.59 8.31
CA LEU A 95 -13.85 -6.53 9.48
C LEU A 95 -15.28 -6.95 9.15
N GLU A 96 -15.77 -6.58 7.96
CA GLU A 96 -17.12 -6.90 7.50
C GLU A 96 -17.24 -8.32 6.92
N HIS A 97 -16.11 -8.95 6.56
CA HIS A 97 -16.12 -10.30 6.03
C HIS A 97 -16.21 -11.36 7.15
N PRO A 98 -17.19 -12.30 7.13
CA PRO A 98 -17.42 -13.26 8.22
C PRO A 98 -16.23 -14.15 8.59
N ARG A 99 -15.28 -14.32 7.65
CA ARG A 99 -14.04 -15.09 7.84
C ARG A 99 -12.80 -14.26 7.50
N GLY A 100 -12.89 -12.93 7.61
CA GLY A 100 -11.78 -12.03 7.36
C GLY A 100 -10.61 -12.29 8.32
N GLN A 101 -9.40 -12.33 7.78
CA GLN A 101 -8.17 -12.55 8.53
C GLN A 101 -7.20 -11.40 8.29
N LYS A 102 -6.07 -11.36 9.02
CA LYS A 102 -4.98 -10.39 8.82
C LYS A 102 -5.37 -8.92 9.01
N ILE A 103 -6.47 -8.63 9.72
CA ILE A 103 -6.90 -7.26 10.06
C ILE A 103 -5.76 -6.45 10.68
N GLY A 104 -5.04 -7.03 11.66
CA GLY A 104 -3.91 -6.36 12.31
C GLY A 104 -2.76 -6.01 11.36
N MET A 105 -2.54 -6.78 10.29
CA MET A 105 -1.55 -6.46 9.26
C MET A 105 -1.94 -5.20 8.49
N HIS A 106 -3.22 -5.05 8.12
CA HIS A 106 -3.71 -3.89 7.39
C HIS A 106 -3.79 -2.63 8.26
N ILE A 107 -4.17 -2.78 9.54
CA ILE A 107 -4.08 -1.69 10.52
C ILE A 107 -2.63 -1.21 10.63
N ARG A 108 -1.68 -2.13 10.83
CA ARG A 108 -0.25 -1.79 10.90
C ARG A 108 0.23 -1.06 9.65
N ASN A 109 -0.09 -1.59 8.46
CA ASN A 109 0.32 -0.97 7.20
C ASN A 109 -0.29 0.45 7.06
N THR A 110 -1.53 0.65 7.48
CA THR A 110 -2.18 1.97 7.50
C THR A 110 -1.47 2.93 8.46
N CYS A 111 -1.13 2.48 9.66
CA CYS A 111 -0.37 3.27 10.64
C CYS A 111 1.01 3.68 10.09
N VAL A 112 1.70 2.78 9.37
CA VAL A 112 2.97 3.12 8.71
C VAL A 112 2.81 4.32 7.79
N LEU A 113 1.76 4.37 6.96
CA LEU A 113 1.50 5.50 6.07
C LEU A 113 1.14 6.78 6.83
N LEU A 114 0.33 6.66 7.88
CA LEU A 114 -0.08 7.80 8.72
C LEU A 114 1.08 8.40 9.52
N VAL A 115 2.14 7.64 9.79
CA VAL A 115 3.36 8.14 10.45
C VAL A 115 4.37 8.62 9.41
N LEU A 116 4.59 7.86 8.34
CA LEU A 116 5.58 8.19 7.32
C LEU A 116 5.22 9.45 6.54
N GLY A 117 3.93 9.67 6.24
CA GLY A 117 3.45 10.86 5.54
C GLY A 117 3.84 12.17 6.23
N PRO A 118 3.48 12.38 7.51
CA PRO A 118 3.87 13.56 8.27
C PRO A 118 5.38 13.71 8.44
N LEU A 119 6.13 12.61 8.58
CA LEU A 119 7.59 12.67 8.66
C LEU A 119 8.21 13.17 7.34
N LEU A 120 7.76 12.66 6.19
CA LEU A 120 8.19 13.14 4.89
C LEU A 120 7.86 14.61 4.65
N ILE A 121 6.68 15.06 5.08
CA ILE A 121 6.29 16.48 5.01
C ILE A 121 7.20 17.34 5.90
N LYS A 122 7.44 16.90 7.14
CA LYS A 122 8.26 17.62 8.12
C LYS A 122 9.71 17.78 7.66
N PHE A 123 10.28 16.76 7.01
CA PHE A 123 11.67 16.74 6.56
C PHE A 123 11.83 16.99 5.05
N ALA A 124 10.85 17.65 4.43
CA ALA A 124 10.89 17.99 3.01
C ALA A 124 11.82 19.15 2.65
N SER A 125 12.26 19.92 3.64
CA SER A 125 13.22 21.03 3.51
C SER A 125 14.67 20.57 3.46
#